data_AF-A0A3N1V776-F1
#
_entry.id   AF-A0A3N1V776-F1
#
_cell.length_a   1.000
_cell.length_b   1.000
_cell.length_c   1.000
_cell.angle_alpha   90.00
_cell.angle_beta   90.00
_cell.angle_gamma   90.00
#
_symmetry.space_group_name_H-M   'P 1'
#
loop_
_entity.id
_entity.type
_entity.pdbx_description
1 polymer ?
#
loop_
_entity_poly.entity_id
_entity_poly.type
_entity_poly.pdbx_seq_one_letter_code
_entity_poly.pdbx_strand_id
1 'polypeptide(L)'
;MSYWAKEALKGGKWAGLDWEQKGMSNDQYKIHEEAVAAGRTEERTAGLDKALELVDRFVAQRCAEQNGATWSSENWRLPSPPG
;
A
#
# COMPACT_ATOMS: atom_id res chain seq x y z
N MET A 1 -3.30 -4.26 -0.20
CA MET A 1 -2.54 -3.18 -0.88
C MET A 1 -2.41 -1.91 -0.04
N SER A 2 -3.50 -1.24 0.35
CA SER A 2 -3.44 0.01 1.15
C SER A 2 -2.71 -0.16 2.50
N TYR A 3 -2.83 -1.32 3.14
CA TYR A 3 -2.07 -1.65 4.35
C TYR A 3 -0.54 -1.47 4.18
N TRP A 4 0.04 -2.03 3.10
CA TRP A 4 1.48 -1.95 2.84
C TRP A 4 1.94 -0.54 2.49
N ALA A 5 1.12 0.22 1.75
CA ALA A 5 1.40 1.62 1.46
C ALA A 5 1.43 2.47 2.74
N LYS A 6 0.48 2.24 3.67
CA LYS A 6 0.46 2.91 4.97
C LYS A 6 1.64 2.51 5.86
N GLU A 7 2.02 1.23 5.89
CA GLU A 7 3.21 0.75 6.62
C GLU A 7 4.50 1.39 6.09
N ALA A 8 4.61 1.57 4.77
CA ALA A 8 5.74 2.26 4.14
C ALA A 8 5.81 3.75 4.50
N LEU A 9 4.66 4.42 4.63
CA LEU A 9 4.58 5.81 5.09
C LEU A 9 4.96 5.94 6.57
N LYS A 10 4.44 5.04 7.42
CA LYS A 10 4.73 5.01 8.85
C LYS A 10 6.19 4.68 9.18
N GLY A 11 6.98 4.24 8.20
CA GLY A 11 8.35 3.79 8.41
C GLY A 11 8.42 2.52 9.28
N GLY A 12 7.38 1.69 9.21
CA GLY A 12 7.30 0.45 10.00
C GLY A 12 8.44 -0.51 9.66
N LYS A 13 8.70 -1.47 10.55
CA LYS A 13 9.72 -2.52 10.44
C LYS A 13 9.73 -3.26 9.09
N TRP A 14 8.61 -3.22 8.38
CA TRP A 14 8.37 -3.94 7.13
C TRP A 14 8.42 -3.05 5.88
N ALA A 15 8.75 -1.77 6.00
CA ALA A 15 8.87 -0.84 4.87
C ALA A 15 9.91 -1.33 3.85
N GLY A 16 10.99 -1.98 4.31
CA GLY A 16 12.05 -2.56 3.48
C GLY A 16 11.84 -4.02 3.05
N LEU A 17 10.68 -4.64 3.30
CA LEU A 17 10.41 -5.98 2.75
C LEU A 17 10.28 -5.92 1.22
N ASP A 18 10.88 -6.89 0.56
CA ASP A 18 10.80 -7.07 -0.88
C ASP A 18 9.35 -7.36 -1.30
N TRP A 19 8.90 -6.79 -2.41
CA TRP A 19 7.50 -6.81 -2.83
C TRP A 19 7.00 -8.24 -3.15
N GLU A 20 7.89 -9.14 -3.57
CA GLU A 20 7.62 -10.57 -3.74
C GLU A 20 7.27 -11.24 -2.40
N GLN A 21 7.92 -10.85 -1.31
CA GLN A 21 7.63 -11.34 0.04
C GLN A 21 6.30 -10.81 0.59
N LYS A 22 5.83 -9.67 0.05
CA LYS A 22 4.50 -9.10 0.31
C LYS A 22 3.42 -9.75 -0.56
N GLY A 23 3.75 -10.78 -1.35
CA GLY A 23 2.80 -11.48 -2.21
C GLY A 23 2.15 -10.59 -3.26
N MET A 24 2.81 -9.49 -3.63
CA MET A 24 2.32 -8.53 -4.63
C MET A 24 2.71 -8.96 -6.04
N SER A 25 1.83 -8.77 -7.01
CA SER A 25 2.17 -8.81 -8.44
C SER A 25 2.91 -7.53 -8.88
N ASN A 26 3.57 -7.53 -10.05
CA ASN A 26 4.24 -6.34 -10.59
C ASN A 26 3.32 -5.11 -10.71
N ASP A 27 2.09 -5.29 -11.20
CA ASP A 27 1.11 -4.20 -11.31
C ASP A 27 0.70 -3.65 -9.95
N GLN A 28 0.60 -4.54 -8.96
CA GLN A 28 0.30 -4.19 -7.58
C GLN A 28 1.46 -3.40 -6.94
N TYR A 29 2.71 -3.82 -7.19
CA TYR A 29 3.89 -3.10 -6.74
C TYR A 29 3.94 -1.68 -7.34
N LYS A 30 3.63 -1.54 -8.64
CA LYS A 30 3.58 -0.22 -9.29
C LYS A 30 2.55 0.71 -8.64
N ILE A 31 1.34 0.21 -8.37
CA ILE A 31 0.29 0.97 -7.68
C ILE A 31 0.71 1.31 -6.23
N HIS A 32 1.42 0.40 -5.56
CA HIS A 32 1.93 0.61 -4.21
C HIS A 32 2.96 1.75 -4.18
N GLU A 33 3.94 1.74 -5.08
CA GLU A 33 4.96 2.78 -5.17
C GLU A 33 4.35 4.14 -5.53
N GLU A 34 3.40 4.19 -6.47
CA GLU A 34 2.67 5.42 -6.79
C GLU A 34 1.89 5.96 -5.59
N ALA A 35 1.20 5.09 -4.84
CA ALA A 35 0.46 5.48 -3.64
C ALA A 35 1.39 5.99 -2.54
N VAL A 36 2.55 5.35 -2.33
CA VAL A 36 3.56 5.78 -1.35
C VAL A 36 4.16 7.12 -1.75
N ALA A 37 4.52 7.31 -3.02
CA ALA A 37 5.05 8.58 -3.51
C ALA A 37 4.06 9.74 -3.34
N ALA A 38 2.78 9.49 -3.67
CA ALA A 38 1.71 10.47 -3.45
C ALA A 38 1.50 10.75 -1.96
N GLY A 39 1.46 9.71 -1.12
CA GLY A 39 1.35 9.83 0.33
C GLY A 39 2.53 10.58 0.95
N ARG A 40 3.77 10.35 0.52
CA ARG A 40 4.96 11.09 1.00
C ARG A 40 4.92 12.56 0.62
N THR A 41 4.30 12.89 -0.50
CA THR A 41 4.12 14.27 -0.92
C THR A 41 3.07 14.94 -0.03
N GLU A 42 1.94 14.28 0.19
CA GLU A 42 0.87 14.75 1.07
C GLU A 42 1.32 14.84 2.54
N GLU A 43 2.17 13.92 3.00
CA GLU A 43 2.73 13.93 4.35
C GLU A 43 3.52 15.23 4.59
N ARG A 44 4.28 15.68 3.60
CA ARG A 44 5.08 16.91 3.68
C ARG A 44 4.22 18.17 3.66
N THR A 45 3.03 18.14 3.06
CA THR A 45 2.15 19.32 2.91
C THR A 45 1.07 19.41 3.98
N ALA A 46 0.47 18.28 4.35
CA ALA A 46 -0.73 18.20 5.17
C ALA A 46 -0.60 17.23 6.36
N GLY A 47 0.54 16.55 6.49
CA GLY A 47 0.83 15.63 7.60
C GLY A 47 0.43 14.19 7.34
N LEU A 48 0.89 13.29 8.23
CA LEU A 48 0.76 11.84 8.08
C LEU A 48 -0.70 11.37 7.99
N ASP A 49 -1.62 11.95 8.76
CA ASP A 49 -3.03 11.53 8.77
C ASP A 49 -3.68 11.71 7.39
N LYS A 50 -3.40 12.86 6.75
CA LYS A 50 -3.86 13.16 5.38
C LYS A 50 -3.19 12.30 4.33
N ALA A 51 -1.91 11.97 4.51
CA ALA A 51 -1.23 11.00 3.66
C ALA A 51 -1.88 9.61 3.71
N LEU A 52 -2.27 9.15 4.91
CA LEU A 52 -2.94 7.85 5.07
C LEU A 52 -4.33 7.83 4.42
N GLU A 53 -5.11 8.90 4.57
CA GLU A 53 -6.40 9.07 3.88
C GLU A 53 -6.23 9.08 2.35
N LEU A 54 -5.24 9.80 1.84
CA LEU A 54 -4.96 9.88 0.41
C LEU A 54 -4.61 8.51 -0.16
N VAL A 55 -3.77 7.73 0.55
CA VAL A 55 -3.41 6.38 0.14
C VAL A 55 -4.63 5.45 0.05
N ASP A 56 -5.56 5.52 1.01
CA ASP A 56 -6.80 4.72 0.90
C ASP A 56 -7.61 5.09 -0.33
N ARG A 57 -7.81 6.39 -0.56
CA ARG A 57 -8.60 6.88 -1.71
C ARG A 57 -7.93 6.51 -3.03
N PHE A 58 -6.62 6.68 -3.14
CA PHE A 58 -5.86 6.34 -4.33
C PHE A 58 -5.97 4.84 -4.66
N VAL A 59 -5.79 3.98 -3.66
CA VAL A 59 -5.92 2.54 -3.86
C VAL A 59 -7.37 2.20 -4.23
N ALA A 60 -8.37 2.76 -3.55
CA ALA A 60 -9.78 2.51 -3.87
C ALA A 60 -10.16 2.94 -5.30
N GLN A 61 -9.65 4.09 -5.78
CA GLN A 61 -9.85 4.54 -7.16
C GLN A 61 -9.21 3.58 -8.16
N ARG A 62 -7.95 3.19 -7.95
CA ARG A 62 -7.26 2.23 -8.82
C ARG A 62 -7.93 0.85 -8.85
N CYS A 63 -8.57 0.44 -7.75
CA CYS A 63 -9.39 -0.76 -7.72
C CYS A 63 -10.65 -0.62 -8.59
N ALA A 64 -11.31 0.54 -8.53
CA ALA A 64 -12.52 0.81 -9.31
C ALA A 64 -12.22 0.92 -10.82
N GLU A 65 -11.11 1.56 -11.18
CA GLU A 65 -10.64 1.70 -12.58
C GLU A 65 -10.27 0.35 -13.22
N GLN A 66 -9.87 -0.63 -12.42
CA GLN A 66 -9.56 -1.99 -12.87
C GLN A 66 -10.75 -2.97 -12.74
N ASN A 67 -12.00 -2.48 -12.72
CA ASN A 67 -13.21 -3.31 -12.58
C ASN A 67 -13.22 -4.22 -11.33
N GLY A 68 -12.68 -3.75 -10.20
CA GLY A 68 -12.62 -4.54 -8.97
C GLY A 68 -11.55 -5.62 -8.98
N ALA A 69 -10.64 -5.64 -9.96
CA ALA A 69 -9.46 -6.50 -9.97
C ALA A 69 -8.39 -6.02 -8.98
N THR A 70 -8.74 -5.93 -7.70
CA THR A 70 -7.79 -6.43 -6.71
C THR A 70 -7.92 -7.94 -6.79
N TRP A 71 -7.10 -8.56 -7.64
CA TRP A 71 -6.64 -9.90 -7.33
C TRP A 71 -5.98 -9.79 -5.96
N SER A 72 -6.75 -10.04 -4.90
CA SER A 72 -6.17 -10.63 -3.70
C SER A 72 -5.29 -11.72 -4.26
N SER A 73 -3.97 -11.55 -4.15
CA SER A 73 -3.07 -12.66 -4.36
C SER A 73 -3.72 -13.81 -3.60
N GLU A 74 -4.06 -14.90 -4.29
CA GLU A 74 -4.66 -16.09 -3.68
C GLU A 74 -3.76 -16.65 -2.55
N ASN A 75 -2.61 -16.01 -2.31
CA ASN A 75 -1.59 -16.29 -1.32
C ASN A 75 -1.49 -15.25 -0.17
N TRP A 76 -2.31 -14.20 -0.11
CA TRP A 76 -2.19 -13.18 0.96
C TRP A 76 -2.78 -13.66 2.30
N ARG A 77 -1.90 -13.97 3.26
CA ARG A 77 -2.25 -14.17 4.69
C ARG A 77 -1.66 -13.03 5.53
N LEU A 78 -2.40 -12.57 6.54
CA LEU A 78 -1.86 -11.71 7.59
C LEU A 78 -0.61 -12.37 8.19
N PRO A 79 0.53 -11.66 8.36
CA PRO A 79 1.62 -12.20 9.15
C PRO A 79 1.12 -12.42 10.57
N SER A 80 1.21 -13.66 11.06
CA SER A 80 0.86 -14.00 12.44
C SER A 80 1.70 -13.15 13.41
N PRO A 81 1.11 -12.62 14.50
CA PRO A 81 1.89 -11.95 15.52
C PRO A 81 2.95 -12.91 16.08
N PRO A 82 4.16 -12.43 16.41
CA PRO A 82 5.14 -13.27 17.09
C PRO A 82 4.54 -13.74 18.42
N GLY A 83 4.53 -15.05 18.63
CA GLY A 83 4.16 -15.67 19.92
C GLY A 83 5.27 -15.55 20.95
#